data_AF-A0AAE4YPB2-F1
#
_entry.id   AF-A0AAE4YPB2-F1
#
_cell.length_a   1.000
_cell.length_b   1.000
_cell.length_c   1.000
_cell.angle_alpha   90.00
_cell.angle_beta   90.00
_cell.angle_gamma   90.00
#
_symmetry.space_group_name_H-M   'P 1'
#
loop_
_entity.id
_entity.type
_entity.pdbx_description
1 polymer ?
#
loop_
_entity_poly.entity_id
_entity_poly.type
_entity_poly.pdbx_seq_one_letter_code
_entity_poly.pdbx_strand_id
1 'polypeptide(L)' 'MISTDTVRAALDELCRQDSPARTSNDAITLYKAVGTALADPAAATMVYEAALIAG' A
#
# COMPACT_ATOMS: atom_id res chain seq x y z
N MET A 1 -22.85 -4.58 2.42
CA MET A 1 -21.66 -5.41 2.72
C MET A 1 -20.92 -5.60 1.40
N ILE A 2 -19.62 -5.29 1.34
CA ILE A 2 -18.79 -5.51 0.14
C ILE A 2 -18.37 -6.98 0.15
N SER A 3 -18.54 -7.71 -0.96
CA SER A 3 -18.06 -9.09 -1.09
C SER A 3 -16.55 -9.11 -1.30
N THR A 4 -15.85 -10.11 -0.77
CA THR A 4 -14.41 -10.30 -0.98
C THR A 4 -14.06 -10.40 -2.45
N ASP A 5 -14.94 -10.96 -3.27
CA ASP A 5 -14.73 -11.16 -4.70
C ASP A 5 -14.72 -9.84 -5.51
N THR A 6 -15.17 -8.75 -4.88
CA THR A 6 -15.12 -7.40 -5.48
C THR A 6 -13.83 -6.65 -5.16
N VAL A 7 -13.01 -7.17 -4.25
CA VAL A 7 -11.67 -6.63 -3.96
C VAL A 7 -10.76 -7.02 -5.11
N ARG A 8 -10.19 -6.02 -5.80
CA ARG A 8 -9.38 -6.24 -7.01
C ARG A 8 -7.96 -6.72 -6.73
N ALA A 9 -7.36 -6.21 -5.65
CA ALA A 9 -6.00 -6.55 -5.24
C ALA A 9 -5.75 -6.06 -3.81
N ALA A 10 -4.81 -6.68 -3.12
CA ALA A 10 -4.17 -6.10 -1.95
C ALA A 10 -3.12 -5.05 -2.35
N LEU A 11 -2.74 -4.15 -1.43
CA LEU A 11 -1.79 -3.08 -1.74
C LEU A 11 -0.41 -3.63 -2.13
N ASP A 12 0.03 -4.71 -1.51
CA ASP A 12 1.35 -5.30 -1.75
C ASP A 12 1.44 -5.98 -3.12
N GLU A 13 0.34 -6.58 -3.60
CA GLU A 13 0.22 -7.09 -4.98
C GLU A 13 0.34 -5.96 -6.01
N LEU A 14 -0.30 -4.81 -5.74
CA LEU A 14 -0.19 -3.63 -6.60
C LEU A 14 1.23 -3.05 -6.60
N CYS A 15 1.89 -2.98 -5.43
CA CYS A 15 3.27 -2.51 -5.32
C CYS A 15 4.26 -3.42 -6.03
N ARG A 16 4.02 -4.74 -6.05
CA ARG A 16 4.83 -5.72 -6.78
C ARG A 16 4.50 -5.83 -8.26
N GLN A 17 3.43 -5.18 -8.71
CA GLN A 17 2.88 -5.26 -10.08
C GLN A 17 2.31 -6.66 -10.42
N ASP A 18 1.91 -7.43 -9.39
CA ASP A 18 1.28 -8.75 -9.55
C ASP A 18 -0.18 -8.62 -10.03
N SER A 19 -0.79 -7.45 -9.85
CA SER A 19 -2.14 -7.12 -10.32
C SER A 19 -2.16 -5.79 -11.07
N PRO A 20 -2.98 -5.65 -12.14
CA PRO A 20 -3.16 -4.37 -12.81
C PRO A 20 -3.78 -3.34 -11.85
N ALA A 21 -3.18 -2.15 -11.84
CA ALA A 21 -3.70 -0.98 -11.14
C ALA A 21 -4.80 -0.29 -11.98
N ARG A 22 -4.76 1.03 -12.11
CA ARG A 22 -5.74 1.78 -12.91
C ARG A 22 -5.51 1.54 -14.40
N THR A 23 -6.52 1.06 -15.13
CA THR A 23 -6.42 0.67 -16.54
C THR A 23 -7.15 1.60 -17.52
N SER A 24 -7.96 2.56 -17.06
CA SER A 24 -8.64 3.53 -17.93
C SER A 24 -8.81 4.89 -17.26
N ASN A 25 -9.02 5.93 -18.07
CA ASN A 25 -9.21 7.31 -17.61
C ASN A 25 -10.58 7.59 -16.97
N ASP A 26 -11.57 6.73 -17.21
CA ASP A 26 -12.90 6.86 -16.59
C ASP A 26 -13.04 6.02 -15.32
N ALA A 27 -12.03 5.19 -15.00
CA ALA A 27 -12.06 4.36 -13.81
C ALA A 27 -11.99 5.20 -12.53
N ILE A 28 -12.97 4.99 -11.64
CA ILE A 28 -12.94 5.42 -10.24
C ILE A 28 -12.27 4.29 -9.43
N THR A 29 -11.25 4.64 -8.64
CA THR A 29 -10.53 3.68 -7.80
C THR A 29 -10.82 3.95 -6.34
N LEU A 30 -10.90 2.88 -5.53
CA LEU A 30 -11.09 2.96 -4.10
C LEU A 30 -9.98 2.15 -3.42
N TYR A 31 -9.16 2.83 -2.62
CA TYR A 31 -8.27 2.18 -1.68
C TYR A 31 -8.88 2.28 -0.29
N LYS A 32 -8.94 1.15 0.43
CA LYS A 32 -9.38 1.10 1.81
C LYS A 32 -8.34 0.40 2.66
N ALA A 33 -7.89 1.09 3.71
CA ALA A 33 -7.01 0.55 4.74
C ALA A 33 -7.66 0.56 6.11
N VAL A 34 -7.28 -0.42 6.93
CA VAL A 34 -7.51 -0.43 8.39
C VAL A 34 -6.22 -0.17 9.17
N GLY A 35 -5.09 0.03 8.48
CA GLY A 35 -3.74 0.06 9.05
C GLY A 35 -3.12 -1.33 9.12
N THR A 36 -1.82 -1.43 8.88
CA THR A 36 -1.05 -2.67 9.09
C THR A 36 -0.01 -2.39 10.17
N ALA A 37 0.22 -3.35 11.06
CA ALA A 37 1.26 -3.22 12.10
C ALA A 37 2.68 -3.13 11.51
N LEU A 38 2.86 -3.41 10.21
CA LEU A 38 4.15 -3.36 9.53
C LEU A 38 4.55 -1.95 9.09
N ALA A 39 3.58 -1.06 8.86
CA ALA A 39 3.86 0.29 8.36
C ALA A 39 4.67 1.13 9.36
N ASP A 40 4.30 1.06 10.65
CA ASP A 40 4.94 1.83 11.72
C ASP A 40 6.41 1.47 11.95
N PRO A 41 6.81 0.19 12.15
CA PRO A 41 8.21 -0.17 12.34
C PRO A 41 9.06 0.06 11.09
N ALA A 42 8.50 -0.09 9.89
CA ALA A 42 9.20 0.23 8.65
C ALA A 42 9.53 1.72 8.57
N ALA A 43 8.55 2.59 8.84
CA ALA A 43 8.76 4.04 8.88
C ALA A 43 9.76 4.45 9.98
N ALA A 44 9.66 3.85 11.17
CA ALA A 44 10.59 4.11 12.27
C ALA A 44 12.03 3.75 11.90
N THR A 45 12.23 2.61 11.25
CA THR A 45 13.56 2.16 10.78
C THR A 45 14.13 3.12 9.76
N MET A 46 13.33 3.53 8.75
CA MET A 46 13.76 4.48 7.73
C MET A 46 14.21 5.82 8.33
N VAL A 47 13.45 6.36 9.28
CA VAL A 47 13.79 7.63 9.95
C VAL A 47 15.03 7.46 10.83
N TYR A 48 15.13 6.35 11.57
CA TYR A 48 16.30 6.07 12.40
C TYR A 48 17.59 5.95 11.58
N GLU A 49 17.56 5.21 10.48
CA GLU A 49 18.69 5.08 9.56
C GLU A 49 19.06 6.42 8.91
N ALA A 50 18.07 7.19 8.46
CA ALA A 50 18.31 8.51 7.89
C ALA A 50 18.95 9.47 8.91
N ALA A 51 18.52 9.43 10.18
CA ALA A 51 19.11 10.23 11.24
C ALA A 51 20.56 9.84 11.54
N LEU A 52 20.86 8.53 11.60
CA LEU A 52 22.24 8.04 11.76
C LEU A 52 23.17 8.50 10.64
N ILE A 53 22.68 8.58 9.41
CA ILE A 53 23.46 9.09 8.26
C ILE A 53 23.67 10.60 8.36
N ALA A 54 22.71 11.34 8.93
CA ALA A 54 22.74 12.81 8.99
C ALA A 54 23.61 13.39 10.13
N GLY A 55 23.88 12.63 11.19
CA GLY A 55 24.70 13.03 12.34
C GLY A 55 23.90 13.47 13.55
#